data_AF-A0A1M7LTA9-F1
#
_entry.id   AF-A0A1M7LTA9-F1
#
_cell.length_a   1.000
_cell.length_b   1.000
_cell.length_c   1.000
_cell.angle_alpha   90.00
_cell.angle_beta   90.00
_cell.angle_gamma   90.00
#
_symmetry.space_group_name_H-M   'P 1'
#
loop_
_entity.id
_entity.type
_entity.pdbx_description
1 polymer ?
#
loop_
_entity_poly.entity_id
_entity_poly.type
_entity_poly.pdbx_seq_one_letter_code
_entity_poly.pdbx_strand_id
1 'polypeptide(L)'
;MMLLDRVVEITTEYIETMPKTLRKKYGQFFTSKETAVFMAGLFNISEDRTDISVLDPGAGSGILSVALLERIDALPVKKVNLVCYENDDKIIPILKDNLEYAKNNVSFQLTYEVRNENYILDNEIDYNNMLGAKTDPYKYDIIIGNPPYKKIPKDAVEAHSMPDICYGAPNLYFLFTEMALFNLKNDSEMVFIIPRSWTSGAYFNAFRQKLFSESVIEHIHLFVSRDKVFENESVLQETMIVKLRKTIHKPAYITITSTNSNKDFSEITSFQAPYDIVVCGKDKYVYLVTNSEEVETLRQLNQWNDTLPSLGLKMKTGLTVDFRNREALRNTAEETAVPLFYSQHIQSGKVIFPIGKEHEYLVTEQSGLLQKNANYLFVKRFTAKEEHRRLQCGVYLSRKYPGYKQISTQNKINFIDGLKGLSECVVYGLYVLFNSTMYDSYYRILNGSTQVNSTEVNSMPVPPMSTIESMGKELIAKRDMSEESCDMILRSYL
;
A
#
# COMPACT_ATOMS: atom_id res chain seq x y z
N MET A 1 0.56 -29.93 24.77
CA MET A 1 1.14 -28.91 23.89
C MET A 1 0.06 -28.52 22.90
N MET A 2 -0.23 -27.23 22.69
CA MET A 2 -1.23 -26.85 21.69
C MET A 2 -0.71 -27.26 20.29
N LEU A 3 -1.61 -27.55 19.35
CA LEU A 3 -1.22 -28.05 18.01
C LEU A 3 -0.25 -27.07 17.35
N LEU A 4 -0.59 -25.78 17.44
CA LEU A 4 0.20 -24.72 16.86
C LEU A 4 1.59 -24.57 17.49
N ASP A 5 1.75 -24.85 18.79
CA ASP A 5 3.05 -24.79 19.47
C ASP A 5 4.05 -25.74 18.82
N ARG A 6 3.64 -27.00 18.59
CA ARG A 6 4.47 -28.01 17.92
C ARG A 6 4.91 -27.55 16.53
N VAL A 7 3.95 -27.02 15.76
CA VAL A 7 4.20 -26.59 14.37
C VAL A 7 5.21 -25.46 14.33
N VAL A 8 5.11 -24.50 15.26
CA VAL A 8 6.04 -23.38 15.39
C VAL A 8 7.43 -23.86 15.82
N GLU A 9 7.51 -24.80 16.77
CA GLU A 9 8.78 -25.41 17.19
C GLU A 9 9.48 -26.11 16.02
N ILE A 10 8.80 -27.04 15.34
CA ILE A 10 9.35 -27.79 14.18
C ILE A 10 9.78 -26.83 13.06
N THR A 11 8.96 -25.81 12.79
CA THR A 11 9.29 -24.80 11.76
C THR A 11 10.56 -24.02 12.16
N THR A 12 10.69 -23.66 13.43
CA THR A 12 11.85 -22.91 13.95
C THR A 12 13.11 -23.76 13.88
N GLU A 13 13.06 -25.01 14.32
CA GLU A 13 14.17 -25.96 14.22
C GLU A 13 14.64 -26.12 12.78
N TYR A 14 13.72 -26.27 11.82
CA TYR A 14 14.07 -26.34 10.41
C TYR A 14 14.76 -25.07 9.91
N ILE A 15 14.25 -23.89 10.24
CA ILE A 15 14.89 -22.62 9.88
C ILE A 15 16.31 -22.55 10.44
N GLU A 16 16.54 -23.04 11.66
CA GLU A 16 17.87 -23.09 12.27
C GLU A 16 18.83 -24.03 11.54
N THR A 17 18.35 -25.08 10.87
CA THR A 17 19.23 -25.92 10.03
C THR A 17 19.70 -25.24 8.74
N MET A 18 19.01 -24.18 8.28
CA MET A 18 19.34 -23.52 7.01
C MET A 18 20.60 -22.64 7.10
N PRO A 19 21.34 -22.43 6.00
CA PRO A 19 22.44 -21.47 5.94
C PRO A 19 21.98 -20.06 6.34
N LYS A 20 22.80 -19.29 7.07
CA LYS A 20 22.46 -17.93 7.54
C LYS A 20 21.93 -17.00 6.42
N THR A 21 22.45 -17.13 5.21
CA THR A 21 22.01 -16.37 4.02
C THR A 21 20.58 -16.72 3.58
N LEU A 22 20.16 -17.97 3.78
CA LEU A 22 18.82 -18.47 3.47
C LEU A 22 17.85 -18.30 4.64
N ARG A 23 18.32 -18.34 5.90
CA ARG A 23 17.48 -18.07 7.10
C ARG A 23 16.75 -16.74 6.99
N LYS A 24 17.44 -15.70 6.50
CA LYS A 24 16.86 -14.37 6.28
C LYS A 24 15.75 -14.39 5.23
N LYS A 25 15.88 -15.20 4.18
CA LYS A 25 14.89 -15.34 3.11
C LYS A 25 13.68 -16.15 3.60
N TYR A 26 13.90 -17.27 4.29
CA TYR A 26 12.82 -18.15 4.78
C TYR A 26 12.08 -17.58 6.00
N GLY A 27 12.79 -17.00 6.96
CA GLY A 27 12.18 -16.38 8.15
C GLY A 27 11.32 -15.15 7.85
N GLN A 28 11.43 -14.58 6.64
CA GLN A 28 10.52 -13.53 6.15
C GLN A 28 9.17 -14.07 5.67
N PHE A 29 9.04 -15.38 5.43
CA PHE A 29 7.81 -15.99 4.90
C PHE A 29 6.94 -16.65 5.96
N PHE A 30 7.49 -16.97 7.14
CA PHE A 30 6.71 -17.64 8.18
C PHE A 30 5.98 -16.64 9.07
N THR A 31 4.67 -16.85 9.20
CA THR A 31 3.80 -16.08 10.08
C THR A 31 4.10 -16.38 11.54
N SER A 32 4.11 -15.38 12.43
CA SER A 32 4.26 -15.61 13.87
C SER A 32 3.03 -16.35 14.44
N LYS A 33 3.23 -17.06 15.55
CA LYS A 33 2.15 -17.76 16.27
C LYS A 33 0.99 -16.81 16.57
N GLU A 34 1.29 -15.65 17.15
CA GLU A 34 0.31 -14.67 17.60
C GLU A 34 -0.48 -14.10 16.41
N THR A 35 0.21 -13.83 15.30
CA THR A 35 -0.43 -13.38 14.06
C THR A 35 -1.35 -14.45 13.49
N ALA A 36 -0.93 -15.72 13.50
CA ALA A 36 -1.73 -16.83 12.99
C ALA A 36 -3.00 -17.06 13.82
N VAL A 37 -2.88 -17.03 15.16
CA VAL A 37 -4.03 -17.11 16.08
C VAL A 37 -4.99 -15.95 15.86
N PHE A 38 -4.47 -14.72 15.73
CA PHE A 38 -5.29 -13.55 15.46
C PHE A 38 -6.04 -13.66 14.12
N MET A 39 -5.34 -14.04 13.04
CA MET A 39 -5.94 -14.23 11.71
C MET A 39 -7.05 -15.30 11.73
N ALA A 40 -6.79 -16.45 12.35
CA ALA A 40 -7.81 -17.49 12.53
C ALA A 40 -9.01 -16.96 13.34
N GLY A 41 -8.73 -16.15 14.37
CA GLY A 41 -9.72 -15.48 15.24
C GLY A 41 -10.75 -14.63 14.50
N LEU A 42 -10.39 -14.05 13.34
CA LEU A 42 -11.24 -13.13 12.58
C LEU A 42 -12.41 -13.82 11.83
N PHE A 43 -12.35 -15.13 11.61
CA PHE A 43 -13.40 -15.84 10.90
C PHE A 43 -14.68 -15.95 11.74
N ASN A 44 -15.81 -15.65 11.10
CA ASN A 44 -17.14 -15.93 11.64
C ASN A 44 -17.58 -17.31 11.12
N ILE A 45 -17.35 -18.34 11.93
CA ILE A 45 -17.75 -19.70 11.62
C ILE A 45 -19.03 -20.00 12.39
N SER A 46 -20.12 -20.22 11.65
CA SER A 46 -21.43 -20.50 12.23
C SER A 46 -21.47 -21.88 12.90
N GLU A 47 -22.13 -21.99 14.06
CA GLU A 47 -22.23 -23.23 14.85
C GLU A 47 -23.08 -24.32 14.16
N ASP A 48 -23.91 -23.94 13.18
CA ASP A 48 -24.71 -24.88 12.39
C ASP A 48 -23.91 -25.56 11.26
N ARG A 49 -22.69 -25.09 10.99
CA ARG A 49 -21.86 -25.58 9.89
C ARG A 49 -21.11 -26.84 10.31
N THR A 50 -21.53 -28.00 9.83
CA THR A 50 -20.91 -29.30 10.19
C THR A 50 -19.72 -29.67 9.32
N ASP A 51 -19.65 -29.17 8.10
CA ASP A 51 -18.68 -29.51 7.08
C ASP A 51 -18.07 -28.24 6.49
N ILE A 52 -16.74 -28.14 6.50
CA ILE A 52 -16.02 -26.94 6.06
C ILE A 52 -14.94 -27.30 5.04
N SER A 53 -14.91 -26.62 3.89
CA SER A 53 -13.76 -26.66 2.98
C SER A 53 -12.84 -25.45 3.19
N VAL A 54 -11.56 -25.71 3.38
CA VAL A 54 -10.53 -24.71 3.68
C VAL A 54 -9.45 -24.73 2.60
N LEU A 55 -8.98 -23.56 2.19
CA LEU A 55 -7.80 -23.40 1.33
C LEU A 55 -6.75 -22.54 2.02
N ASP A 56 -5.49 -23.00 1.94
CA ASP A 56 -4.29 -22.22 2.22
C ASP A 56 -3.42 -22.18 0.95
N PRO A 57 -3.47 -21.09 0.17
CA PRO A 57 -2.86 -21.04 -1.17
C PRO A 57 -1.33 -20.87 -1.15
N GLY A 58 -0.72 -20.69 0.02
CA GLY A 58 0.72 -20.56 0.20
C GLY A 58 1.10 -21.02 1.59
N ALA A 59 0.94 -22.32 1.84
CA ALA A 59 0.83 -22.88 3.19
C ALA A 59 2.14 -22.82 3.99
N GLY A 60 3.31 -22.77 3.33
CA GLY A 60 4.58 -22.87 4.02
C GLY A 60 4.63 -24.16 4.85
N SER A 61 4.99 -24.05 6.12
CA SER A 61 5.00 -25.17 7.06
C SER A 61 3.63 -25.48 7.67
N GLY A 62 2.58 -24.75 7.31
CA GLY A 62 1.20 -24.98 7.75
C GLY A 62 0.80 -24.21 9.01
N ILE A 63 1.56 -23.19 9.44
CA ILE A 63 1.25 -22.40 10.66
C ILE A 63 -0.17 -21.82 10.62
N LEU A 64 -0.54 -21.17 9.50
CA LEU A 64 -1.88 -20.57 9.34
C LEU A 64 -2.98 -21.64 9.28
N SER A 65 -2.75 -22.68 8.49
CA SER A 65 -3.64 -23.84 8.40
C SER A 65 -3.92 -24.45 9.78
N VAL A 66 -2.89 -24.75 10.58
CA VAL A 66 -3.04 -25.37 11.90
C VAL A 66 -3.65 -24.42 12.92
N ALA A 67 -3.33 -23.13 12.89
CA ALA A 67 -3.99 -22.14 13.75
C ALA A 67 -5.51 -22.07 13.48
N LEU A 68 -5.91 -22.16 12.20
CA LEU A 68 -7.32 -22.20 11.82
C LEU A 68 -7.99 -23.51 12.24
N LEU A 69 -7.32 -24.66 12.06
CA LEU A 69 -7.83 -25.96 12.50
C LEU A 69 -8.04 -25.98 14.02
N GLU A 70 -7.10 -25.47 14.81
CA GLU A 70 -7.21 -25.37 16.26
C GLU A 70 -8.39 -24.50 16.70
N ARG A 71 -8.68 -23.41 15.98
CA ARG A 71 -9.88 -22.60 16.22
C ARG A 71 -11.17 -23.32 15.83
N ILE A 72 -11.17 -24.05 14.71
CA ILE A 72 -12.32 -24.85 14.28
C ILE A 72 -12.61 -25.96 15.29
N ASP A 73 -11.59 -26.51 15.94
CA ASP A 73 -11.74 -27.61 16.91
C ASP A 73 -12.50 -27.20 18.18
N ALA A 74 -12.60 -25.89 18.44
CA ALA A 74 -13.41 -25.33 19.52
C ALA A 74 -14.91 -25.21 19.16
N LEU A 75 -15.32 -25.59 17.95
CA LEU A 75 -16.68 -25.47 17.42
C LEU A 75 -17.27 -26.87 17.13
N PRO A 76 -18.61 -27.01 17.04
CA PRO A 76 -19.28 -28.29 16.77
C PRO A 76 -19.17 -28.76 15.30
N VAL A 77 -18.01 -28.57 14.67
CA VAL A 77 -17.70 -29.00 13.31
C VAL A 77 -17.38 -30.49 13.30
N LYS A 78 -17.89 -31.23 12.31
CA LYS A 78 -17.69 -32.68 12.19
C LYS A 78 -16.61 -33.05 11.18
N LYS A 79 -16.46 -32.24 10.13
CA LYS A 79 -15.55 -32.53 9.03
C LYS A 79 -14.91 -31.27 8.47
N VAL A 80 -13.60 -31.35 8.23
CA VAL A 80 -12.85 -30.31 7.52
C VAL A 80 -12.09 -30.95 6.37
N ASN A 81 -12.21 -30.36 5.18
CA ASN A 81 -11.38 -30.71 4.02
C ASN A 81 -10.43 -29.54 3.76
N LEU A 82 -9.13 -29.74 3.98
CA LEU A 82 -8.10 -28.72 3.82
C LEU A 82 -7.31 -28.96 2.53
N VAL A 83 -7.16 -27.92 1.71
CA VAL A 83 -6.22 -27.94 0.57
C VAL A 83 -5.12 -26.92 0.83
N CYS A 84 -3.88 -27.36 0.71
CA CYS A 84 -2.69 -26.52 0.86
C CYS A 84 -1.90 -26.51 -0.45
N TYR A 85 -1.50 -25.32 -0.93
CA TYR A 85 -0.51 -25.18 -1.98
C TYR A 85 0.85 -24.84 -1.37
N GLU A 86 1.89 -25.58 -1.77
CA GLU A 86 3.29 -25.34 -1.41
C GLU A 86 4.17 -25.93 -2.52
N ASN A 87 5.12 -25.16 -3.03
CA ASN A 87 5.94 -25.54 -4.18
C ASN A 87 7.45 -25.60 -3.87
N ASP A 88 7.85 -25.40 -2.62
CA ASP A 88 9.20 -25.69 -2.14
C ASP A 88 9.28 -27.14 -1.64
N ASP A 89 9.94 -27.99 -2.43
CA ASP A 89 10.18 -29.40 -2.12
C ASP A 89 10.84 -29.64 -0.74
N LYS A 90 11.51 -28.62 -0.18
CA LYS A 90 12.13 -28.72 1.15
C LYS A 90 11.15 -28.44 2.29
N ILE A 91 10.08 -27.69 2.02
CA ILE A 91 9.05 -27.34 3.01
C ILE A 91 7.92 -28.38 3.01
N ILE A 92 7.60 -28.97 1.86
CA ILE A 92 6.52 -29.96 1.72
C ILE A 92 6.60 -31.11 2.75
N PRO A 93 7.77 -31.72 3.06
CA PRO A 93 7.85 -32.76 4.09
C PRO A 93 7.43 -32.27 5.48
N ILE A 94 7.80 -31.04 5.84
CA ILE A 94 7.47 -30.41 7.12
C ILE A 94 5.97 -30.11 7.18
N LEU A 95 5.43 -29.52 6.12
CA LEU A 95 4.00 -29.28 5.98
C LEU A 95 3.20 -30.57 6.17
N LYS A 96 3.61 -31.66 5.50
CA LYS A 96 2.93 -32.95 5.62
C LYS A 96 3.01 -33.54 7.03
N ASP A 97 4.16 -33.46 7.71
CA ASP A 97 4.28 -33.92 9.10
C ASP A 97 3.37 -33.11 10.05
N ASN A 98 3.34 -31.79 9.88
CA ASN A 98 2.49 -30.90 10.68
C ASN A 98 1.00 -31.18 10.45
N LEU A 99 0.57 -31.35 9.20
CA LEU A 99 -0.82 -31.64 8.85
C LEU A 99 -1.26 -33.04 9.31
N GLU A 100 -0.40 -34.05 9.17
CA GLU A 100 -0.71 -35.40 9.66
C GLU A 100 -0.79 -35.43 11.19
N TYR A 101 0.07 -34.68 11.89
CA TYR A 101 -0.07 -34.53 13.33
C TYR A 101 -1.37 -33.82 13.71
N ALA A 102 -1.71 -32.71 13.05
CA ALA A 102 -2.97 -32.01 13.30
C ALA A 102 -4.16 -32.96 13.11
N LYS A 103 -4.20 -33.70 12.00
CA LYS A 103 -5.23 -34.70 11.70
C LYS A 103 -5.43 -35.74 12.79
N ASN A 104 -4.35 -36.17 13.45
CA ASN A 104 -4.40 -37.17 14.51
C ASN A 104 -4.75 -36.60 15.90
N ASN A 105 -4.85 -35.27 16.04
CA ASN A 105 -5.02 -34.61 17.33
C ASN A 105 -6.21 -33.62 17.38
N VAL A 106 -6.92 -33.38 16.28
CA VAL A 106 -8.20 -32.65 16.25
C VAL A 106 -9.37 -33.58 16.54
N SER A 107 -10.48 -33.04 17.04
CA SER A 107 -11.70 -33.78 17.38
C SER A 107 -12.61 -34.11 16.19
N PHE A 108 -12.47 -33.38 15.08
CA PHE A 108 -13.25 -33.58 13.85
C PHE A 108 -12.52 -34.44 12.81
N GLN A 109 -13.25 -34.94 11.81
CA GLN A 109 -12.65 -35.65 10.68
C GLN A 109 -11.90 -34.67 9.78
N LEU A 110 -10.56 -34.65 9.85
CA LEU A 110 -9.72 -33.89 8.93
C LEU A 110 -9.27 -34.74 7.74
N THR A 111 -9.55 -34.25 6.54
CA THR A 111 -8.88 -34.66 5.30
C THR A 111 -8.03 -33.50 4.80
N TYR A 112 -6.83 -33.80 4.28
CA TYR A 112 -5.98 -32.77 3.69
C TYR A 112 -5.38 -33.22 2.36
N GLU A 113 -5.13 -32.24 1.50
CA GLU A 113 -4.44 -32.39 0.22
C GLU A 113 -3.30 -31.36 0.15
N VAL A 114 -2.09 -31.79 -0.20
CA VAL A 114 -0.97 -30.89 -0.48
C VAL A 114 -0.67 -30.92 -1.97
N ARG A 115 -0.87 -29.78 -2.66
CA ARG A 115 -0.61 -29.61 -4.09
C ARG A 115 0.76 -28.97 -4.29
N ASN A 116 1.67 -29.72 -4.91
CA ASN A 116 2.99 -29.24 -5.33
C ASN A 116 2.90 -28.60 -6.73
N GLU A 117 2.09 -27.56 -6.83
CA GLU A 117 1.80 -26.89 -8.11
C GLU A 117 1.92 -25.37 -7.93
N ASN A 118 2.11 -24.65 -9.03
CA ASN A 118 1.98 -23.19 -9.01
C ASN A 118 0.50 -22.82 -8.87
N TYR A 119 0.12 -22.29 -7.72
CA TYR A 119 -1.27 -21.94 -7.39
C TYR A 119 -1.99 -21.13 -8.47
N ILE A 120 -1.32 -20.14 -9.07
CA ILE A 120 -1.92 -19.29 -10.10
C ILE A 120 -2.14 -20.09 -11.39
N LEU A 121 -1.14 -20.84 -11.84
CA LEU A 121 -1.20 -21.59 -13.10
C LEU A 121 -2.18 -22.76 -13.01
N ASP A 122 -2.23 -23.46 -11.87
CA ASP A 122 -3.14 -24.58 -11.62
C ASP A 122 -4.62 -24.14 -11.68
N ASN A 123 -4.90 -22.86 -11.40
CA ASN A 123 -6.25 -22.29 -11.45
C ASN A 123 -6.52 -21.42 -12.69
N GLU A 124 -5.56 -21.25 -13.62
CA GLU A 124 -5.69 -20.25 -14.70
C GLU A 124 -6.82 -20.57 -15.68
N ILE A 125 -7.00 -21.86 -16.00
CA ILE A 125 -7.98 -22.30 -16.99
C ILE A 125 -9.38 -21.97 -16.50
N ASP A 126 -9.67 -22.29 -15.23
CA ASP A 126 -10.95 -22.01 -14.58
C ASP A 126 -11.14 -20.50 -14.37
N TYR A 127 -10.10 -19.77 -13.95
CA TYR A 127 -10.16 -18.32 -13.73
C TYR A 127 -10.51 -17.55 -15.01
N ASN A 128 -9.89 -17.92 -16.14
CA ASN A 128 -10.07 -17.25 -17.42
C ASN A 128 -11.21 -17.85 -18.28
N ASN A 129 -11.91 -18.87 -17.78
CA ASN A 129 -12.93 -19.60 -18.53
C ASN A 129 -12.42 -20.08 -19.91
N MET A 130 -11.19 -20.62 -19.94
CA MET A 130 -10.55 -21.12 -21.16
C MET A 130 -11.12 -22.48 -21.58
N LEU A 131 -10.75 -22.96 -22.79
CA LEU A 131 -11.12 -24.30 -23.24
C LEU A 131 -10.59 -25.35 -22.24
N GLY A 132 -11.50 -26.14 -21.67
CA GLY A 132 -11.18 -27.10 -20.60
C GLY A 132 -11.55 -26.63 -19.20
N ALA A 133 -12.04 -25.39 -19.04
CA ALA A 133 -12.58 -24.90 -17.78
C ALA A 133 -13.75 -25.77 -17.29
N LYS A 134 -13.76 -26.03 -15.99
CA LYS A 134 -14.86 -26.72 -15.33
C LYS A 134 -16.07 -25.80 -15.31
N THR A 135 -17.25 -26.34 -15.61
CA THR A 135 -18.51 -25.59 -15.57
C THR A 135 -18.85 -25.06 -14.17
N ASP A 136 -18.43 -25.80 -13.13
CA ASP A 136 -18.57 -25.42 -11.72
C ASP A 136 -17.28 -25.81 -10.96
N PRO A 137 -16.24 -24.96 -10.98
CA PRO A 137 -14.98 -25.27 -10.31
C PRO A 137 -15.17 -25.26 -8.80
N TYR A 138 -14.62 -26.27 -8.10
CA TYR A 138 -14.72 -26.41 -6.65
C TYR A 138 -14.28 -25.14 -5.91
N LYS A 139 -15.11 -24.70 -4.95
CA LYS A 139 -14.89 -23.47 -4.15
C LYS A 139 -14.79 -23.78 -2.66
N TYR A 140 -14.16 -22.87 -1.92
CA TYR A 140 -13.86 -23.03 -0.50
C TYR A 140 -14.76 -22.18 0.39
N ASP A 141 -15.11 -22.72 1.57
CA ASP A 141 -15.87 -22.01 2.59
C ASP A 141 -15.02 -20.95 3.32
N ILE A 142 -13.74 -21.25 3.53
CA ILE A 142 -12.79 -20.41 4.26
C ILE A 142 -11.45 -20.41 3.52
N ILE A 143 -10.81 -19.26 3.39
CA ILE A 143 -9.45 -19.16 2.84
C ILE A 143 -8.58 -18.30 3.76
N ILE A 144 -7.45 -18.84 4.21
CA ILE A 144 -6.47 -18.11 5.02
C ILE A 144 -5.12 -18.13 4.31
N GLY A 145 -4.35 -17.04 4.32
CA GLY A 145 -3.08 -17.05 3.60
C GLY A 145 -2.10 -15.93 3.95
N ASN A 146 -0.82 -16.25 3.80
CA ASN A 146 0.29 -15.30 3.74
C ASN A 146 1.00 -15.49 2.38
N PRO A 147 0.52 -14.83 1.31
CA PRO A 147 1.06 -15.06 -0.03
C PRO A 147 2.48 -14.49 -0.18
N PRO A 148 3.25 -14.93 -1.19
CA PRO A 148 4.63 -14.48 -1.37
C PRO A 148 4.72 -12.99 -1.80
N TYR A 149 5.55 -12.21 -1.10
CA TYR A 149 5.76 -10.79 -1.39
C TYR A 149 6.88 -10.59 -2.41
N LYS A 150 6.57 -10.80 -3.69
CA LYS A 150 7.57 -10.76 -4.76
C LYS A 150 7.04 -10.01 -5.97
N LYS A 151 7.70 -8.89 -6.28
CA LYS A 151 7.53 -8.20 -7.56
C LYS A 151 8.01 -9.12 -8.69
N ILE A 152 7.20 -9.28 -9.73
CA ILE A 152 7.51 -10.10 -10.89
C ILE A 152 7.55 -9.23 -12.17
N PRO A 153 8.30 -9.66 -13.20
CA PRO A 153 8.23 -9.05 -14.52
C PRO A 153 6.80 -9.11 -15.10
N LYS A 154 6.48 -8.18 -16.02
CA LYS A 154 5.14 -8.15 -16.64
C LYS A 154 4.85 -9.35 -17.53
N ASP A 155 5.90 -9.93 -18.08
CA ASP A 155 5.92 -11.07 -18.98
C ASP A 155 6.07 -12.41 -18.25
N ALA A 156 6.07 -12.40 -16.91
CA ALA A 156 6.00 -13.61 -16.11
C ALA A 156 4.69 -14.36 -16.40
N VAL A 157 4.76 -15.70 -16.41
CA VAL A 157 3.62 -16.56 -16.72
C VAL A 157 2.43 -16.27 -15.79
N GLU A 158 2.68 -16.07 -14.50
CA GLU A 158 1.64 -15.77 -13.52
C GLU A 158 0.93 -14.43 -13.79
N ALA A 159 1.66 -13.44 -14.31
CA ALA A 159 1.06 -12.16 -14.68
C ALA A 159 0.21 -12.28 -15.96
N HIS A 160 0.64 -13.09 -16.92
CA HIS A 160 -0.14 -13.39 -18.12
C HIS A 160 -1.40 -14.21 -17.84
N SER A 161 -1.41 -15.03 -16.78
CA SER A 161 -2.58 -15.78 -16.33
C SER A 161 -3.68 -14.89 -15.74
N MET A 162 -3.37 -13.66 -15.33
CA MET A 162 -4.34 -12.73 -14.71
C MET A 162 -4.18 -11.31 -15.27
N PRO A 163 -4.40 -11.11 -16.59
CA PRO A 163 -4.11 -9.84 -17.26
C PRO A 163 -5.09 -8.73 -16.88
N ASP A 164 -6.29 -9.07 -16.41
CA ASP A 164 -7.36 -8.15 -16.03
C ASP A 164 -7.04 -7.34 -14.76
N ILE A 165 -6.14 -7.83 -13.90
CA ILE A 165 -5.68 -7.14 -12.69
C ILE A 165 -4.24 -6.61 -12.78
N CYS A 166 -3.51 -6.95 -13.84
CA CYS A 166 -2.10 -6.58 -14.00
C CYS A 166 -1.93 -5.26 -14.76
N TYR A 167 -1.71 -4.16 -14.02
CA TYR A 167 -1.29 -2.87 -14.60
C TYR A 167 0.09 -2.45 -14.09
N GLY A 168 1.01 -2.13 -15.00
CA GLY A 168 2.35 -1.73 -14.60
C GLY A 168 3.14 -2.93 -14.07
N ALA A 169 3.66 -2.87 -12.85
CA ALA A 169 4.60 -3.88 -12.35
C ALA A 169 3.95 -4.84 -11.34
N PRO A 170 3.63 -6.09 -11.73
CA PRO A 170 2.88 -7.03 -10.90
C PRO A 170 3.66 -7.55 -9.68
N ASN A 171 2.92 -8.07 -8.71
CA ASN A 171 3.43 -8.65 -7.47
C ASN A 171 2.56 -9.85 -7.10
N LEU A 172 3.19 -10.97 -6.74
CA LEU A 172 2.49 -12.23 -6.50
C LEU A 172 1.41 -12.12 -5.42
N TYR A 173 1.59 -11.31 -4.39
CA TYR A 173 0.62 -11.26 -3.29
C TYR A 173 -0.80 -10.90 -3.76
N PHE A 174 -0.94 -9.94 -4.69
CA PHE A 174 -2.27 -9.52 -5.13
C PHE A 174 -2.85 -10.48 -6.19
N LEU A 175 -1.99 -11.18 -6.95
CA LEU A 175 -2.43 -12.28 -7.82
C LEU A 175 -3.01 -13.41 -6.97
N PHE A 176 -2.31 -13.78 -5.89
CA PHE A 176 -2.80 -14.77 -4.94
C PHE A 176 -4.10 -14.33 -4.25
N THR A 177 -4.21 -13.05 -3.86
CA THR A 177 -5.44 -12.53 -3.26
C THR A 177 -6.63 -12.61 -4.21
N GLU A 178 -6.47 -12.20 -5.47
CA GLU A 178 -7.56 -12.28 -6.45
C GLU A 178 -7.91 -13.73 -6.80
N MET A 179 -6.92 -14.60 -7.00
CA MET A 179 -7.17 -16.02 -7.29
C MET A 179 -7.87 -16.71 -6.11
N ALA A 180 -7.48 -16.37 -4.88
CA ALA A 180 -8.16 -16.83 -3.68
C ALA A 180 -9.61 -16.33 -3.62
N LEU A 181 -9.86 -15.06 -3.94
CA LEU A 181 -11.24 -14.56 -4.05
C LEU A 181 -12.03 -15.30 -5.12
N PHE A 182 -11.43 -15.60 -6.28
CA PHE A 182 -12.04 -16.46 -7.29
C PHE A 182 -12.40 -17.84 -6.75
N ASN A 183 -11.50 -18.48 -5.98
CA ASN A 183 -11.73 -19.80 -5.37
C ASN A 183 -12.66 -19.78 -4.15
N LEU A 184 -13.01 -18.62 -3.60
CA LEU A 184 -13.93 -18.49 -2.46
C LEU A 184 -15.40 -18.66 -2.90
N LYS A 185 -16.21 -19.33 -2.07
CA LYS A 185 -17.68 -19.36 -2.23
C LYS A 185 -18.27 -17.96 -2.02
N ASN A 186 -19.44 -17.71 -2.60
CA ASN A 186 -20.18 -16.48 -2.31
C ASN A 186 -20.59 -16.43 -0.83
N ASP A 187 -20.63 -15.23 -0.27
CA ASP A 187 -20.92 -14.91 1.13
C ASP A 187 -19.98 -15.56 2.16
N SER A 188 -18.89 -16.18 1.69
CA SER A 188 -17.82 -16.76 2.49
C SER A 188 -16.67 -15.77 2.72
N GLU A 189 -15.77 -16.10 3.64
CA GLU A 189 -14.76 -15.19 4.16
C GLU A 189 -13.33 -15.65 3.83
N MET A 190 -12.44 -14.70 3.59
CA MET A 190 -11.00 -14.94 3.51
C MET A 190 -10.21 -13.94 4.38
N VAL A 191 -9.11 -14.40 4.97
CA VAL A 191 -8.23 -13.57 5.83
C VAL A 191 -6.80 -13.68 5.34
N PHE A 192 -6.22 -12.55 4.92
CA PHE A 192 -4.90 -12.47 4.31
C PHE A 192 -4.02 -11.47 5.04
N ILE A 193 -2.73 -11.78 5.17
CA ILE A 193 -1.70 -10.81 5.55
C ILE A 193 -0.94 -10.38 4.29
N ILE A 194 -1.05 -9.10 3.91
CA ILE A 194 -0.50 -8.57 2.65
C ILE A 194 0.10 -7.16 2.84
N PRO A 195 1.04 -6.72 1.98
CA PRO A 195 1.61 -5.39 2.05
C PRO A 195 0.58 -4.29 1.77
N ARG A 196 0.59 -3.19 2.54
CA ARG A 196 -0.31 -2.02 2.40
C ARG A 196 -0.34 -1.41 0.99
N SER A 197 0.69 -1.63 0.17
CA SER A 197 0.84 -0.98 -1.14
C SER A 197 -0.36 -1.07 -2.09
N TRP A 198 -1.21 -2.09 -1.99
CA TRP A 198 -2.40 -2.23 -2.85
C TRP A 198 -3.51 -1.20 -2.54
N THR A 199 -3.53 -0.65 -1.32
CA THR A 199 -4.56 0.31 -0.86
C THR A 199 -4.60 1.58 -1.70
N SER A 200 -3.47 1.94 -2.32
CA SER A 200 -3.30 3.11 -3.17
C SER A 200 -2.44 2.81 -4.41
N GLY A 201 -1.99 3.83 -5.12
CA GLY A 201 -1.09 3.66 -6.27
C GLY A 201 -1.78 3.20 -7.56
N ALA A 202 -1.13 3.55 -8.69
CA ALA A 202 -1.66 3.31 -10.04
C ALA A 202 -1.60 1.83 -10.44
N TYR A 203 -0.54 1.11 -10.06
CA TYR A 203 -0.33 -0.29 -10.44
C TYR A 203 -1.39 -1.24 -9.89
N PHE A 204 -1.99 -0.89 -8.76
CA PHE A 204 -3.02 -1.70 -8.10
C PHE A 204 -4.45 -1.25 -8.43
N ASN A 205 -4.64 -0.28 -9.34
CA ASN A 205 -5.98 0.21 -9.67
C ASN A 205 -6.85 -0.92 -10.26
N ALA A 206 -6.36 -1.61 -11.29
CA ALA A 206 -7.07 -2.73 -11.92
C ALA A 206 -7.44 -3.82 -10.90
N PHE A 207 -6.48 -4.20 -10.05
CA PHE A 207 -6.71 -5.12 -8.93
C PHE A 207 -7.82 -4.63 -7.99
N ARG A 208 -7.79 -3.37 -7.52
CA ARG A 208 -8.84 -2.85 -6.63
C ARG A 208 -10.22 -2.82 -7.30
N GLN A 209 -10.30 -2.46 -8.58
CA GLN A 209 -11.57 -2.49 -9.30
C GLN A 209 -12.16 -3.90 -9.33
N LYS A 210 -11.32 -4.89 -9.65
CA LYS A 210 -11.72 -6.30 -9.67
C LYS A 210 -12.12 -6.79 -8.27
N LEU A 211 -11.24 -6.62 -7.28
CA LEU A 211 -11.46 -7.02 -5.89
C LEU A 211 -12.80 -6.50 -5.34
N PHE A 212 -13.07 -5.20 -5.49
CA PHE A 212 -14.29 -4.57 -4.96
C PHE A 212 -15.53 -4.72 -5.85
N SER A 213 -15.40 -5.37 -7.01
CA SER A 213 -16.56 -5.76 -7.82
C SER A 213 -17.20 -7.06 -7.32
N GLU A 214 -16.45 -7.86 -6.54
CA GLU A 214 -16.86 -9.19 -6.07
C GLU A 214 -16.75 -9.37 -4.55
N SER A 215 -16.14 -8.41 -3.84
CA SER A 215 -15.93 -8.50 -2.40
C SER A 215 -16.06 -7.16 -1.67
N VAL A 216 -16.20 -7.28 -0.35
CA VAL A 216 -16.18 -6.16 0.60
C VAL A 216 -15.18 -6.45 1.71
N ILE A 217 -14.59 -5.39 2.28
CA ILE A 217 -13.75 -5.50 3.47
C ILE A 217 -14.63 -5.47 4.72
N GLU A 218 -14.41 -6.38 5.65
CA GLU A 218 -15.05 -6.37 6.97
C GLU A 218 -14.08 -5.95 8.08
N HIS A 219 -12.81 -6.31 7.94
CA HIS A 219 -11.79 -6.06 8.96
C HIS A 219 -10.45 -5.67 8.34
N ILE A 220 -9.77 -4.69 8.94
CA ILE A 220 -8.36 -4.37 8.69
C ILE A 220 -7.61 -4.38 10.02
N HIS A 221 -6.46 -5.05 10.07
CA HIS A 221 -5.51 -4.94 11.17
C HIS A 221 -4.23 -4.24 10.71
N LEU A 222 -3.81 -3.24 11.48
CA LEU A 222 -2.59 -2.47 11.23
C LEU A 222 -1.54 -2.75 12.30
N PHE A 223 -0.28 -2.85 11.88
CA PHE A 223 0.86 -2.90 12.77
C PHE A 223 1.52 -1.51 12.83
N VAL A 224 1.55 -0.90 14.02
CA VAL A 224 2.06 0.47 14.21
C VAL A 224 3.58 0.54 14.00
N SER A 225 4.33 -0.44 14.52
CA SER A 225 5.79 -0.53 14.32
C SER A 225 6.13 -1.32 13.05
N ARG A 226 6.88 -0.68 12.15
CA ARG A 226 7.38 -1.27 10.90
C ARG A 226 8.52 -2.27 11.10
N ASP A 227 9.24 -2.18 12.21
CA ASP A 227 10.48 -2.93 12.45
C ASP A 227 10.25 -4.37 12.91
N LYS A 228 9.00 -4.79 13.12
CA LYS A 228 8.75 -5.99 13.93
C LYS A 228 7.80 -7.03 13.34
N VAL A 229 7.05 -6.76 12.26
CA VAL A 229 6.19 -7.81 11.68
C VAL A 229 7.02 -8.98 11.13
N PHE A 230 8.20 -8.68 10.60
CA PHE A 230 9.25 -9.66 10.29
C PHE A 230 10.57 -9.09 10.80
N GLU A 231 11.13 -9.65 11.87
CA GLU A 231 12.27 -9.10 12.64
C GLU A 231 13.59 -8.94 11.84
N ASN A 232 13.59 -9.25 10.53
CA ASN A 232 14.78 -9.35 9.68
C ASN A 232 14.68 -8.61 8.32
N GLU A 233 13.78 -7.64 8.16
CA GLU A 233 13.69 -6.83 6.92
C GLU A 233 14.77 -5.74 6.84
N SER A 234 15.43 -5.61 5.68
CA SER A 234 16.24 -4.42 5.34
C SER A 234 15.45 -3.36 4.55
N VAL A 235 14.19 -3.65 4.21
CA VAL A 235 13.28 -2.78 3.47
C VAL A 235 11.94 -2.83 4.17
N LEU A 236 11.57 -1.74 4.86
CA LEU A 236 10.33 -1.61 5.62
C LEU A 236 9.12 -1.81 4.68
N GLN A 237 8.46 -2.97 4.73
CA GLN A 237 7.15 -3.16 4.10
C GLN A 237 6.07 -3.10 5.17
N GLU A 238 5.23 -2.06 5.13
CA GLU A 238 4.06 -1.96 6.02
C GLU A 238 3.05 -3.03 5.59
N THR A 239 2.96 -4.14 6.32
CA THR A 239 1.97 -5.19 6.11
C THR A 239 0.72 -4.95 6.94
N MET A 240 -0.39 -5.55 6.52
CA MET A 240 -1.70 -5.45 7.17
C MET A 240 -2.43 -6.78 7.02
N ILE A 241 -3.32 -7.08 7.97
CA ILE A 241 -4.25 -8.20 7.84
C ILE A 241 -5.57 -7.65 7.31
N VAL A 242 -6.16 -8.33 6.34
CA VAL A 242 -7.43 -7.95 5.72
C VAL A 242 -8.37 -9.14 5.77
N LYS A 243 -9.58 -8.92 6.29
CA LYS A 243 -10.70 -9.84 6.16
C LYS A 243 -11.62 -9.35 5.06
N LEU A 244 -11.84 -10.20 4.06
CA LEU A 244 -12.74 -9.96 2.94
C LEU A 244 -13.91 -10.95 3.01
N ARG A 245 -15.11 -10.49 2.62
CA ARG A 245 -16.25 -11.35 2.30
C ARG A 245 -16.54 -11.26 0.81
N LYS A 246 -16.75 -12.39 0.14
CA LYS A 246 -17.16 -12.43 -1.28
C LYS A 246 -18.64 -12.12 -1.43
N THR A 247 -18.96 -10.84 -1.39
CA THR A 247 -20.31 -10.32 -1.59
C THR A 247 -20.21 -8.88 -2.08
N ILE A 248 -21.27 -8.37 -2.68
CA ILE A 248 -21.38 -6.95 -3.07
C ILE A 248 -22.13 -6.11 -2.03
N HIS A 249 -22.67 -6.77 -0.99
CA HIS A 249 -23.39 -6.12 0.09
C HIS A 249 -22.41 -5.48 1.07
N LYS A 250 -22.24 -4.17 0.95
CA LYS A 250 -21.36 -3.39 1.83
C LYS A 250 -21.92 -3.37 3.26
N PRO A 251 -21.11 -3.68 4.29
CA PRO A 251 -21.50 -3.39 5.66
C PRO A 251 -21.51 -1.87 5.89
N ALA A 252 -22.20 -1.41 6.93
CA ALA A 252 -22.21 0.01 7.29
C ALA A 252 -20.82 0.48 7.78
N TYR A 253 -20.09 -0.41 8.46
CA TYR A 253 -18.79 -0.12 9.06
C TYR A 253 -17.78 -1.23 8.75
N ILE A 254 -16.50 -0.83 8.75
CA ILE A 254 -15.34 -1.71 8.75
C ILE A 254 -14.71 -1.64 10.14
N THR A 255 -14.36 -2.79 10.70
CA THR A 255 -13.58 -2.85 11.93
C THR A 255 -12.10 -2.63 11.61
N ILE A 256 -11.50 -1.60 12.16
CA ILE A 256 -10.07 -1.33 12.02
C ILE A 256 -9.43 -1.53 13.40
N THR A 257 -8.51 -2.48 13.50
CA THR A 257 -7.73 -2.69 14.72
C THR A 257 -6.26 -2.39 14.52
N SER A 258 -5.56 -2.02 15.58
CA SER A 258 -4.10 -1.86 15.50
C SER A 258 -3.38 -2.31 16.76
N THR A 259 -2.16 -2.81 16.56
CA THR A 259 -1.22 -3.24 17.61
C THR A 259 0.13 -2.59 17.41
N ASN A 260 0.93 -2.51 18.49
CA ASN A 260 2.29 -1.98 18.40
C ASN A 260 3.18 -2.86 17.51
N SER A 261 3.05 -4.19 17.62
CA SER A 261 3.83 -5.16 16.85
C SER A 261 3.10 -6.50 16.71
N ASN A 262 3.63 -7.39 15.86
CA ASN A 262 3.13 -8.77 15.66
C ASN A 262 3.29 -9.71 16.87
N LYS A 263 3.94 -9.26 17.95
CA LYS A 263 4.11 -10.01 19.22
C LYS A 263 3.15 -9.54 20.30
N ASP A 264 2.47 -8.42 20.08
CA ASP A 264 1.68 -7.75 21.09
C ASP A 264 0.23 -7.60 20.63
N PHE A 265 -0.49 -8.73 20.64
CA PHE A 265 -1.94 -8.76 20.48
C PHE A 265 -2.67 -8.63 21.84
N SER A 266 -1.95 -8.23 22.90
CA SER A 266 -2.52 -8.05 24.23
C SER A 266 -3.20 -6.69 24.39
N GLU A 267 -2.70 -5.67 23.69
CA GLU A 267 -3.26 -4.32 23.66
C GLU A 267 -3.76 -3.95 22.25
N ILE A 268 -4.93 -4.46 21.89
CA ILE A 268 -5.56 -4.17 20.60
C ILE A 268 -6.42 -2.91 20.71
N THR A 269 -6.10 -1.90 19.92
CA THR A 269 -7.01 -0.77 19.67
C THR A 269 -8.05 -1.18 18.61
N SER A 270 -9.28 -0.68 18.72
CA SER A 270 -10.36 -0.96 17.78
C SER A 270 -11.15 0.31 17.45
N PHE A 271 -11.44 0.50 16.17
CA PHE A 271 -12.20 1.62 15.65
C PHE A 271 -13.18 1.13 14.57
N GLN A 272 -14.42 1.61 14.62
CA GLN A 272 -15.43 1.35 13.59
C GLN A 272 -15.47 2.52 12.61
N ALA A 273 -15.01 2.27 11.39
CA ALA A 273 -14.94 3.29 10.34
C ALA A 273 -16.09 3.10 9.33
N PRO A 274 -16.80 4.16 8.92
CA PRO A 274 -17.84 4.04 7.90
C PRO A 274 -17.25 3.48 6.59
N TYR A 275 -17.91 2.46 6.01
CA TYR A 275 -17.38 1.76 4.84
C TYR A 275 -17.07 2.71 3.67
N ASP A 276 -17.99 3.62 3.36
CA ASP A 276 -17.85 4.55 2.23
C ASP A 276 -16.85 5.69 2.49
N ILE A 277 -16.28 5.79 3.70
CA ILE A 277 -15.12 6.65 3.98
C ILE A 277 -13.83 5.87 3.73
N VAL A 278 -13.77 4.61 4.15
CA VAL A 278 -12.60 3.74 4.00
C VAL A 278 -12.40 3.35 2.54
N VAL A 279 -13.43 2.85 1.86
CA VAL A 279 -13.35 2.40 0.46
C VAL A 279 -14.14 3.37 -0.42
N CYS A 280 -13.46 4.38 -0.97
CA CYS A 280 -14.13 5.47 -1.66
C CYS A 280 -13.42 5.94 -2.94
N GLY A 281 -14.12 6.78 -3.70
CA GLY A 281 -13.66 7.34 -4.96
C GLY A 281 -13.71 6.39 -6.15
N LYS A 282 -13.43 6.95 -7.35
CA LYS A 282 -13.42 6.21 -8.62
C LYS A 282 -12.36 5.11 -8.64
N ASP A 283 -11.20 5.37 -8.04
CA ASP A 283 -10.05 4.44 -8.01
C ASP A 283 -10.10 3.44 -6.86
N LYS A 284 -11.21 3.42 -6.11
CA LYS A 284 -11.49 2.52 -4.98
C LYS A 284 -10.35 2.50 -3.96
N TYR A 285 -9.77 3.65 -3.63
CA TYR A 285 -8.71 3.70 -2.63
C TYR A 285 -9.21 3.22 -1.28
N VAL A 286 -8.28 2.68 -0.49
CA VAL A 286 -8.54 2.20 0.86
C VAL A 286 -7.82 3.12 1.86
N TYR A 287 -8.60 3.98 2.51
CA TYR A 287 -8.14 4.95 3.49
C TYR A 287 -8.05 4.30 4.87
N LEU A 288 -6.83 4.18 5.40
CA LEU A 288 -6.57 3.50 6.67
C LEU A 288 -6.78 4.44 7.86
N VAL A 289 -8.04 4.74 8.17
CA VAL A 289 -8.43 5.57 9.32
C VAL A 289 -8.40 4.76 10.62
N THR A 290 -7.94 5.38 11.69
CA THR A 290 -7.75 4.75 13.00
C THR A 290 -8.53 5.44 14.11
N ASN A 291 -9.09 6.61 13.84
CA ASN A 291 -9.83 7.41 14.81
C ASN A 291 -10.85 8.34 14.14
N SER A 292 -11.68 9.00 14.94
CA SER A 292 -12.74 9.89 14.47
C SER A 292 -12.23 11.20 13.87
N GLU A 293 -11.07 11.70 14.30
CA GLU A 293 -10.46 12.93 13.76
C GLU A 293 -9.99 12.72 12.31
N GLU A 294 -9.41 11.55 12.01
CA GLU A 294 -9.03 11.16 10.65
C GLU A 294 -10.25 11.02 9.73
N VAL A 295 -11.35 10.45 10.24
CA VAL A 295 -12.62 10.39 9.49
C VAL A 295 -13.14 11.79 9.18
N GLU A 296 -13.07 12.71 10.14
CA GLU A 296 -13.53 14.09 9.93
C GLU A 296 -12.63 14.83 8.93
N THR A 297 -11.31 14.62 8.99
CA THR A 297 -10.35 15.14 8.00
C THR A 297 -10.73 14.72 6.58
N LEU A 298 -11.07 13.44 6.37
CA LEU A 298 -11.51 12.95 5.06
C LEU A 298 -12.84 13.58 4.64
N ARG A 299 -13.80 13.70 5.57
CA ARG A 299 -15.11 14.32 5.27
C ARG A 299 -14.98 15.77 4.84
N GLN A 300 -14.22 16.57 5.59
CA GLN A 300 -14.01 17.99 5.30
C GLN A 300 -13.37 18.19 3.93
N LEU A 301 -12.30 17.46 3.64
CA LEU A 301 -11.62 17.58 2.34
C LEU A 301 -12.47 17.07 1.18
N ASN A 302 -13.23 15.99 1.38
CA ASN A 302 -14.12 15.45 0.34
C ASN A 302 -15.36 16.33 0.07
N GLN A 303 -15.57 17.45 0.79
CA GLN A 303 -16.56 18.46 0.39
C GLN A 303 -16.14 19.18 -0.90
N TRP A 304 -14.84 19.23 -1.17
CA TRP A 304 -14.34 19.74 -2.45
C TRP A 304 -14.36 18.64 -3.51
N ASN A 305 -14.93 18.98 -4.67
CA ASN A 305 -15.09 18.05 -5.78
C ASN A 305 -13.97 18.16 -6.84
N ASP A 306 -13.15 19.20 -6.74
CA ASP A 306 -12.05 19.44 -7.67
C ASP A 306 -10.79 18.68 -7.27
N THR A 307 -9.94 18.43 -8.25
CA THR A 307 -8.60 17.86 -8.10
C THR A 307 -7.62 18.77 -8.83
N LEU A 308 -6.31 18.63 -8.60
CA LEU A 308 -5.32 19.40 -9.38
C LEU A 308 -5.59 19.26 -10.90
N PRO A 309 -5.77 18.05 -11.47
CA PRO A 309 -6.09 17.89 -12.89
C PRO A 309 -7.39 18.55 -13.34
N SER A 310 -8.48 18.53 -12.55
CA SER A 310 -9.73 19.19 -12.94
C SER A 310 -9.56 20.71 -13.08
N LEU A 311 -8.66 21.30 -12.29
CA LEU A 311 -8.30 22.71 -12.36
C LEU A 311 -7.25 23.05 -13.44
N GLY A 312 -6.83 22.08 -14.26
CA GLY A 312 -5.75 22.27 -15.25
C GLY A 312 -4.35 22.37 -14.63
N LEU A 313 -4.21 21.96 -13.37
CA LEU A 313 -2.94 21.81 -12.65
C LEU A 313 -2.50 20.35 -12.65
N LYS A 314 -1.21 20.08 -12.44
CA LYS A 314 -0.73 18.71 -12.29
C LYS A 314 0.56 18.66 -11.50
N MET A 315 0.59 17.81 -10.48
CA MET A 315 1.84 17.36 -9.89
C MET A 315 2.55 16.39 -10.84
N LYS A 316 3.82 16.66 -11.12
CA LYS A 316 4.72 15.85 -11.95
C LYS A 316 5.96 15.47 -11.13
N THR A 317 6.58 14.35 -11.49
CA THR A 317 7.85 13.91 -10.91
C THR A 317 9.01 14.66 -11.58
N GLY A 318 10.04 14.99 -10.80
CA GLY A 318 11.25 15.62 -11.30
C GLY A 318 11.91 14.84 -12.43
N LEU A 319 12.52 15.59 -13.35
CA LEU A 319 12.92 15.09 -14.67
C LEU A 319 14.25 14.33 -14.65
N THR A 320 15.21 14.79 -13.86
CA THR A 320 16.60 14.34 -13.94
C THR A 320 16.90 13.23 -12.94
N VAL A 321 17.34 12.09 -13.47
CA VAL A 321 17.92 10.99 -12.69
C VAL A 321 19.43 11.15 -12.70
N ASP A 322 19.97 11.67 -11.59
CA ASP A 322 21.39 12.04 -11.42
C ASP A 322 22.39 10.95 -11.86
N PHE A 323 22.25 9.73 -11.33
CA PHE A 323 23.20 8.65 -11.63
C PHE A 323 23.18 8.19 -13.09
N ARG A 324 22.12 8.49 -13.84
CA ARG A 324 22.02 8.20 -15.29
C ARG A 324 22.61 9.32 -16.15
N ASN A 325 22.85 10.50 -15.58
CA ASN A 325 23.26 11.71 -16.31
C ASN A 325 24.50 12.36 -15.70
N ARG A 326 25.42 11.58 -15.13
CA ARG A 326 26.58 12.09 -14.38
C ARG A 326 27.44 13.08 -15.18
N GLU A 327 27.63 12.81 -16.47
CA GLU A 327 28.45 13.65 -17.36
C GLU A 327 27.83 15.03 -17.64
N ALA A 328 26.51 15.18 -17.46
CA ALA A 328 25.79 16.43 -17.65
C ALA A 328 25.81 17.33 -16.41
N LEU A 329 26.21 16.80 -15.24
CA LEU A 329 26.20 17.51 -13.97
C LEU A 329 27.39 18.48 -13.86
N ARG A 330 27.15 19.65 -13.27
CA ARG A 330 28.16 20.70 -13.05
C ARG A 330 28.04 21.26 -11.64
N ASN A 331 29.19 21.60 -11.05
CA ASN A 331 29.26 22.22 -9.71
C ASN A 331 29.10 23.75 -9.77
N THR A 332 29.42 24.36 -10.90
CA THR A 332 29.39 25.82 -11.11
C THR A 332 28.53 26.16 -12.31
N ALA A 333 28.01 27.40 -12.33
CA ALA A 333 27.35 27.92 -13.51
C ALA A 333 28.33 28.05 -14.68
N GLU A 334 27.88 27.63 -15.86
CA GLU A 334 28.57 27.77 -17.14
C GLU A 334 27.56 28.34 -18.16
N GLU A 335 28.03 28.78 -19.34
CA GLU A 335 27.22 29.52 -20.31
C GLU A 335 25.90 28.82 -20.72
N THR A 336 25.94 27.50 -20.89
CA THR A 336 24.78 26.67 -21.27
C THR A 336 24.15 25.92 -20.10
N ALA A 337 24.64 26.15 -18.88
CA ALA A 337 24.18 25.42 -17.71
C ALA A 337 22.85 25.98 -17.18
N VAL A 338 21.92 25.08 -16.87
CA VAL A 338 20.67 25.42 -16.18
C VAL A 338 20.73 25.00 -14.70
N PRO A 339 20.02 25.69 -13.80
CA PRO A 339 19.87 25.25 -12.41
C PRO A 339 19.23 23.87 -12.33
N LEU A 340 19.82 22.99 -11.53
CA LEU A 340 19.27 21.68 -11.18
C LEU A 340 18.82 21.68 -9.72
N PHE A 341 17.50 21.59 -9.50
CA PHE A 341 16.95 21.63 -8.15
C PHE A 341 16.90 20.26 -7.47
N TYR A 342 17.42 20.17 -6.24
CA TYR A 342 17.35 19.02 -5.34
C TYR A 342 16.45 19.30 -4.12
N SER A 343 16.02 18.24 -3.43
CA SER A 343 15.16 18.37 -2.24
C SER A 343 15.77 19.24 -1.14
N GLN A 344 17.11 19.35 -1.08
CA GLN A 344 17.83 20.23 -0.14
C GLN A 344 17.63 21.74 -0.41
N HIS A 345 17.20 22.12 -1.62
CA HIS A 345 16.88 23.51 -1.96
C HIS A 345 15.55 23.98 -1.37
N ILE A 346 14.69 23.05 -0.92
CA ILE A 346 13.43 23.37 -0.25
C ILE A 346 13.74 23.61 1.23
N GLN A 347 13.74 24.87 1.64
CA GLN A 347 14.09 25.32 2.99
C GLN A 347 13.06 26.35 3.49
N SER A 348 12.47 26.09 4.65
CA SER A 348 11.51 27.00 5.32
C SER A 348 10.45 27.57 4.38
N GLY A 349 9.84 26.68 3.57
CA GLY A 349 8.77 27.02 2.64
C GLY A 349 9.18 27.73 1.36
N LYS A 350 10.48 27.90 1.12
CA LYS A 350 11.03 28.59 -0.06
C LYS A 350 12.02 27.70 -0.79
N VAL A 351 12.13 27.91 -2.09
CA VAL A 351 13.25 27.35 -2.86
C VAL A 351 14.42 28.33 -2.82
N ILE A 352 15.56 27.86 -2.31
CA ILE A 352 16.82 28.60 -2.19
C ILE A 352 17.84 27.96 -3.13
N PHE A 353 18.48 28.80 -3.92
CA PHE A 353 19.49 28.39 -4.89
C PHE A 353 20.42 29.56 -5.21
N PRO A 354 21.73 29.32 -5.37
CA PRO A 354 22.42 28.08 -5.02
C PRO A 354 22.55 27.91 -3.49
N ILE A 355 22.87 26.70 -3.03
CA ILE A 355 23.18 26.40 -1.61
C ILE A 355 24.61 25.87 -1.41
N GLY A 356 25.41 25.75 -2.48
CA GLY A 356 26.79 25.27 -2.42
C GLY A 356 26.90 23.74 -2.36
N LYS A 357 25.91 23.03 -2.89
CA LYS A 357 25.94 21.57 -3.01
C LYS A 357 26.64 21.17 -4.31
N GLU A 358 27.28 20.01 -4.33
CA GLU A 358 27.73 19.42 -5.60
C GLU A 358 26.57 19.21 -6.58
N HIS A 359 26.89 19.40 -7.86
CA HIS A 359 26.02 19.12 -9.00
C HIS A 359 24.75 19.99 -9.11
N GLU A 360 24.80 21.24 -8.62
CA GLU A 360 23.69 22.21 -8.69
C GLU A 360 23.32 22.72 -10.10
N TYR A 361 24.08 22.31 -11.12
CA TYR A 361 23.87 22.75 -12.50
C TYR A 361 23.84 21.54 -13.46
N LEU A 362 23.13 21.72 -14.58
CA LEU A 362 22.96 20.71 -15.63
C LEU A 362 23.25 21.32 -17.00
N VAL A 363 24.11 20.69 -17.79
CA VAL A 363 24.34 21.02 -19.21
C VAL A 363 23.86 19.83 -20.04
N THR A 364 22.79 20.02 -20.81
CA THR A 364 22.22 18.94 -21.63
C THR A 364 21.43 19.48 -22.81
N GLU A 365 21.47 18.77 -23.93
CA GLU A 365 20.60 18.98 -25.09
C GLU A 365 19.30 18.15 -24.99
N GLN A 366 19.16 17.32 -23.96
CA GLN A 366 17.98 16.47 -23.78
C GLN A 366 16.81 17.30 -23.28
N SER A 367 15.91 17.67 -24.19
CA SER A 367 14.71 18.45 -23.88
C SER A 367 13.85 17.83 -22.75
N GLY A 368 13.83 16.50 -22.64
CA GLY A 368 13.10 15.78 -21.58
C GLY A 368 13.62 16.02 -20.15
N LEU A 369 14.84 16.55 -19.99
CA LEU A 369 15.43 16.90 -18.70
C LEU A 369 15.22 18.38 -18.33
N LEU A 370 14.67 19.17 -19.25
CA LEU A 370 14.54 20.61 -19.12
C LEU A 370 13.06 21.01 -19.01
N GLN A 371 12.79 22.00 -18.17
CA GLN A 371 11.49 22.66 -18.07
C GLN A 371 11.67 24.18 -18.12
N LYS A 372 10.61 24.89 -18.51
CA LYS A 372 10.63 26.36 -18.56
C LYS A 372 10.92 26.93 -17.16
N ASN A 373 11.63 28.04 -17.09
CA ASN A 373 11.69 28.82 -15.85
C ASN A 373 10.35 29.54 -15.63
N ALA A 374 9.46 28.92 -14.87
CA ALA A 374 8.14 29.44 -14.50
C ALA A 374 7.91 29.27 -12.99
N ASN A 375 6.79 29.78 -12.47
CA ASN A 375 6.48 29.59 -11.05
C ASN A 375 6.00 28.15 -10.81
N TYR A 376 6.46 27.54 -9.72
CA TYR A 376 6.15 26.17 -9.34
C TYR A 376 5.97 26.06 -7.83
N LEU A 377 5.13 25.12 -7.39
CA LEU A 377 5.28 24.57 -6.04
C LEU A 377 6.14 23.31 -6.14
N PHE A 378 7.30 23.31 -5.50
CA PHE A 378 8.12 22.10 -5.38
C PHE A 378 7.74 21.35 -4.11
N VAL A 379 7.73 20.03 -4.16
CA VAL A 379 7.38 19.13 -3.06
C VAL A 379 8.43 18.03 -2.99
N LYS A 380 9.00 17.76 -1.81
CA LYS A 380 9.92 16.62 -1.64
C LYS A 380 9.18 15.32 -1.96
N ARG A 381 9.77 14.48 -2.81
CA ARG A 381 9.18 13.18 -3.16
C ARG A 381 9.54 12.10 -2.15
N PHE A 382 10.73 12.14 -1.57
CA PHE A 382 11.16 11.15 -0.58
C PHE A 382 11.07 11.81 0.79
N THR A 383 10.10 11.35 1.57
CA THR A 383 9.93 11.68 2.98
C THR A 383 9.71 10.36 3.72
N ALA A 384 10.11 10.24 4.97
CA ALA A 384 9.77 9.11 5.82
C ALA A 384 8.37 9.32 6.44
N LYS A 385 7.78 8.30 7.07
CA LYS A 385 6.48 8.47 7.79
C LYS A 385 6.72 9.08 9.17
N GLU A 386 7.92 8.87 9.70
CA GLU A 386 8.43 9.29 10.99
C GLU A 386 8.86 10.77 10.99
N GLU A 387 9.03 11.35 9.80
CA GLU A 387 9.23 12.80 9.66
C GLU A 387 7.96 13.54 10.11
N HIS A 388 8.15 14.73 10.70
CA HIS A 388 7.05 15.60 11.17
C HIS A 388 5.96 15.78 10.10
N ARG A 389 6.35 15.94 8.83
CA ARG A 389 5.41 16.08 7.70
C ARG A 389 5.83 15.24 6.49
N ARG A 390 4.83 14.68 5.80
CA ARG A 390 4.99 14.00 4.51
C ARG A 390 5.10 15.00 3.37
N LEU A 391 4.20 16.00 3.36
CA LEU A 391 4.06 17.01 2.31
C LEU A 391 4.97 18.21 2.60
N GLN A 392 6.27 18.05 2.34
CA GLN A 392 7.24 19.13 2.51
C GLN A 392 7.41 19.90 1.21
N CYS A 393 6.93 21.14 1.17
CA CYS A 393 6.89 21.94 -0.05
C CYS A 393 7.64 23.27 0.06
N GLY A 394 7.94 23.88 -1.10
CA GLY A 394 8.63 25.15 -1.22
C GLY A 394 8.17 25.95 -2.42
N VAL A 395 7.95 27.25 -2.21
CA VAL A 395 7.56 28.20 -3.25
C VAL A 395 8.75 28.53 -4.15
N TYR A 396 8.62 28.20 -5.43
CA TYR A 396 9.55 28.60 -6.49
C TYR A 396 8.93 29.71 -7.35
N LEU A 397 9.61 30.85 -7.42
CA LEU A 397 9.21 31.98 -8.27
C LEU A 397 10.29 32.27 -9.30
N SER A 398 9.94 32.21 -10.59
CA SER A 398 10.90 32.39 -11.69
C SER A 398 11.57 33.77 -11.68
N ARG A 399 10.86 34.81 -11.18
CA ARG A 399 11.39 36.17 -11.05
C ARG A 399 12.65 36.28 -10.17
N LYS A 400 12.90 35.30 -9.29
CA LYS A 400 14.13 35.24 -8.47
C LYS A 400 15.35 34.81 -9.28
N TYR A 401 15.14 34.21 -10.45
CA TYR A 401 16.16 33.61 -11.30
C TYR A 401 16.04 34.11 -12.75
N PRO A 402 15.99 35.43 -13.01
CA PRO A 402 15.66 35.98 -14.33
C PRO A 402 16.71 35.67 -15.41
N GLY A 403 17.94 35.31 -15.02
CA GLY A 403 19.01 34.93 -15.95
C GLY A 403 18.81 33.60 -16.66
N TYR A 404 17.86 32.77 -16.21
CA TYR A 404 17.63 31.44 -16.77
C TYR A 404 16.31 31.36 -17.52
N LYS A 405 16.34 30.85 -18.75
CA LYS A 405 15.12 30.56 -19.53
C LYS A 405 14.52 29.19 -19.19
N GLN A 406 15.37 28.25 -18.77
CA GLN A 406 15.04 26.88 -18.43
C GLN A 406 15.69 26.48 -17.11
N ILE A 407 15.13 25.48 -16.47
CA ILE A 407 15.63 24.84 -15.26
C ILE A 407 15.46 23.33 -15.39
N SER A 408 16.02 22.58 -14.44
CA SER A 408 15.79 21.16 -14.27
C SER A 408 15.47 20.81 -12.82
N THR A 409 14.77 19.70 -12.60
CA THR A 409 14.43 19.19 -11.27
C THR A 409 14.90 17.76 -11.13
N GLN A 410 15.47 17.41 -9.99
CA GLN A 410 15.92 16.04 -9.71
C GLN A 410 14.72 15.14 -9.32
N ASN A 411 14.78 13.86 -9.67
CA ASN A 411 13.67 12.91 -9.56
C ASN A 411 13.18 12.59 -8.11
N LYS A 412 13.81 13.14 -7.07
CA LYS A 412 13.40 13.11 -5.66
C LYS A 412 12.62 14.38 -5.26
N ILE A 413 12.30 15.24 -6.21
CA ILE A 413 11.31 16.32 -6.09
C ILE A 413 10.12 16.01 -6.99
N ASN A 414 8.93 16.38 -6.55
CA ASN A 414 7.77 16.59 -7.40
C ASN A 414 7.54 18.10 -7.56
N PHE A 415 6.89 18.52 -8.64
CA PHE A 415 6.52 19.91 -8.85
C PHE A 415 5.09 20.02 -9.38
N ILE A 416 4.36 21.05 -8.95
CA ILE A 416 3.04 21.38 -9.48
C ILE A 416 3.20 22.45 -10.54
N ASP A 417 2.62 22.19 -11.70
CA ASP A 417 2.62 23.04 -12.90
C ASP A 417 1.19 23.17 -13.45
N GLY A 418 0.94 24.16 -14.30
CA GLY A 418 -0.37 24.41 -14.91
C GLY A 418 -0.25 24.77 -16.39
N LEU A 419 -1.29 24.49 -17.18
CA LEU A 419 -1.28 24.70 -18.64
C LEU A 419 -0.91 26.14 -19.06
N LYS A 420 -1.30 27.14 -18.26
CA LYS A 420 -1.02 28.57 -18.50
C LYS A 420 0.12 29.11 -17.64
N GLY A 421 0.85 28.25 -16.92
CA GLY A 421 1.73 28.64 -15.82
C GLY A 421 0.96 29.07 -14.57
N LEU A 422 1.67 29.20 -13.46
CA LEU A 422 1.07 29.56 -12.16
C LEU A 422 1.31 31.04 -11.84
N SER A 423 0.27 31.74 -11.41
CA SER A 423 0.44 33.05 -10.76
C SER A 423 1.11 32.87 -9.40
N GLU A 424 1.71 33.94 -8.85
CA GLU A 424 2.29 33.84 -7.51
C GLU A 424 1.22 33.51 -6.46
N CYS A 425 0.04 34.12 -6.57
CA CYS A 425 -1.09 33.83 -5.68
C CYS A 425 -1.45 32.34 -5.73
N VAL A 426 -1.49 31.71 -6.91
CA VAL A 426 -1.74 30.26 -7.00
C VAL A 426 -0.63 29.46 -6.33
N VAL A 427 0.65 29.80 -6.52
CA VAL A 427 1.74 29.04 -5.88
C VAL A 427 1.70 29.16 -4.36
N TYR A 428 1.45 30.35 -3.82
CA TYR A 428 1.29 30.54 -2.37
C TYR A 428 0.01 29.86 -1.85
N GLY A 429 -1.08 29.85 -2.61
CA GLY A 429 -2.30 29.14 -2.26
C GLY A 429 -2.10 27.63 -2.20
N LEU A 430 -1.41 27.06 -3.20
CA LEU A 430 -0.99 25.67 -3.17
C LEU A 430 -0.05 25.40 -1.98
N TYR A 431 0.84 26.34 -1.65
CA TYR A 431 1.67 26.21 -0.44
C TYR A 431 0.81 26.13 0.82
N VAL A 432 -0.25 26.95 0.97
CA VAL A 432 -1.19 26.82 2.10
C VAL A 432 -1.75 25.41 2.18
N LEU A 433 -2.31 24.87 1.09
CA LEU A 433 -2.88 23.52 1.07
C LEU A 433 -1.83 22.48 1.49
N PHE A 434 -0.71 22.42 0.78
CA PHE A 434 0.31 21.39 0.94
C PHE A 434 1.17 21.58 2.20
N ASN A 435 1.13 22.74 2.85
CA ASN A 435 1.80 23.00 4.11
C ASN A 435 0.89 22.90 5.36
N SER A 436 -0.42 22.69 5.17
CA SER A 436 -1.36 22.51 6.29
C SER A 436 -1.32 21.08 6.86
N THR A 437 -1.63 20.93 8.14
CA THR A 437 -1.74 19.64 8.84
C THR A 437 -2.84 18.78 8.23
N MET A 438 -4.00 19.36 7.89
CA MET A 438 -5.15 18.59 7.37
C MET A 438 -4.85 17.83 6.07
N TYR A 439 -4.15 18.47 5.12
CA TYR A 439 -3.69 17.83 3.88
C TYR A 439 -2.59 16.79 4.13
N ASP A 440 -1.71 17.03 5.11
CA ASP A 440 -0.68 16.07 5.50
C ASP A 440 -1.31 14.82 6.11
N SER A 441 -2.29 14.98 7.00
CA SER A 441 -3.09 13.91 7.60
C SER A 441 -3.84 13.10 6.53
N TYR A 442 -4.56 13.77 5.62
CA TYR A 442 -5.21 13.09 4.48
C TYR A 442 -4.20 12.24 3.69
N TYR A 443 -3.04 12.81 3.38
CA TYR A 443 -2.02 12.09 2.62
C TYR A 443 -1.45 10.90 3.39
N ARG A 444 -1.28 10.99 4.72
CA ARG A 444 -0.81 9.87 5.57
C ARG A 444 -1.83 8.75 5.67
N ILE A 445 -3.11 9.07 5.71
CA ILE A 445 -4.21 8.08 5.71
C ILE A 445 -4.19 7.29 4.39
N LEU A 446 -3.98 7.98 3.26
CA LEU A 446 -3.97 7.38 1.93
C LEU A 446 -2.65 6.62 1.63
N ASN A 447 -1.49 7.24 1.85
CA ASN A 447 -0.20 6.74 1.36
C ASN A 447 0.57 5.95 2.43
N GLY A 448 0.89 4.69 2.11
CA GLY A 448 1.72 3.81 2.94
C GLY A 448 3.19 3.72 2.54
N SER A 449 3.62 4.43 1.48
CA SER A 449 4.98 4.28 0.95
C SER A 449 5.96 5.34 1.49
N THR A 450 7.26 5.18 1.26
CA THR A 450 8.27 6.22 1.56
C THR A 450 8.30 7.34 0.52
N GLN A 451 7.38 7.34 -0.44
CA GLN A 451 7.34 8.32 -1.52
C GLN A 451 6.02 9.08 -1.56
N VAL A 452 6.13 10.38 -1.79
CA VAL A 452 5.03 11.23 -2.20
C VAL A 452 4.73 10.96 -3.68
N ASN A 453 3.70 10.18 -4.00
CA ASN A 453 3.40 9.82 -5.39
C ASN A 453 2.53 10.88 -6.04
N SER A 454 2.94 11.36 -7.20
CA SER A 454 2.20 12.37 -7.95
C SER A 454 0.79 11.90 -8.33
N THR A 455 0.57 10.62 -8.62
CA THR A 455 -0.77 10.09 -8.92
C THR A 455 -1.73 10.25 -7.75
N GLU A 456 -1.28 9.96 -6.52
CA GLU A 456 -2.10 10.07 -5.31
C GLU A 456 -2.38 11.53 -4.98
N VAL A 457 -1.38 12.40 -5.11
CA VAL A 457 -1.59 13.85 -4.92
C VAL A 457 -2.55 14.42 -5.96
N ASN A 458 -2.46 13.97 -7.21
CA ASN A 458 -3.35 14.43 -8.27
C ASN A 458 -4.80 13.95 -8.11
N SER A 459 -5.08 12.98 -7.24
CA SER A 459 -6.44 12.54 -6.90
C SER A 459 -6.95 13.11 -5.58
N MET A 460 -6.15 13.90 -4.86
CA MET A 460 -6.60 14.59 -3.65
C MET A 460 -7.61 15.68 -3.98
N PRO A 461 -8.69 15.82 -3.18
CA PRO A 461 -9.58 16.96 -3.25
C PRO A 461 -8.84 18.28 -3.04
N VAL A 462 -9.15 19.27 -3.85
CA VAL A 462 -8.66 20.65 -3.71
C VAL A 462 -9.81 21.64 -3.89
N PRO A 463 -9.77 22.79 -3.21
CA PRO A 463 -10.80 23.80 -3.40
C PRO A 463 -10.71 24.42 -4.81
N PRO A 464 -11.76 25.13 -5.26
CA PRO A 464 -11.75 25.83 -6.54
C PRO A 464 -10.56 26.79 -6.67
N MET A 465 -10.11 27.03 -7.91
CA MET A 465 -8.95 27.88 -8.20
C MET A 465 -9.04 29.28 -7.55
N SER A 466 -10.23 29.90 -7.52
CA SER A 466 -10.45 31.20 -6.89
C SER A 466 -10.18 31.21 -5.38
N THR A 467 -10.45 30.10 -4.72
CA THR A 467 -10.20 29.91 -3.29
C THR A 467 -8.70 29.71 -3.05
N ILE A 468 -8.04 28.89 -3.87
CA ILE A 468 -6.58 28.73 -3.85
C ILE A 468 -5.89 30.09 -4.01
N GLU A 469 -6.30 30.89 -4.98
CA GLU A 469 -5.75 32.23 -5.18
C GLU A 469 -5.98 33.17 -3.99
N SER A 470 -7.14 33.10 -3.34
CA SER A 470 -7.47 33.93 -2.16
C SER A 470 -6.61 33.55 -0.95
N MET A 471 -6.44 32.24 -0.68
CA MET A 471 -5.51 31.75 0.35
C MET A 471 -4.08 32.22 0.09
N GLY A 472 -3.64 32.23 -1.18
CA GLY A 472 -2.33 32.73 -1.54
C GLY A 472 -2.15 34.23 -1.26
N LYS A 473 -3.17 35.04 -1.55
CA LYS A 473 -3.14 36.49 -1.23
C LYS A 473 -3.05 36.73 0.28
N GLU A 474 -3.82 35.98 1.07
CA GLU A 474 -3.77 36.07 2.54
C GLU A 474 -2.41 35.69 3.10
N LEU A 475 -1.82 34.58 2.63
CA LEU A 475 -0.50 34.14 3.07
C LEU A 475 0.58 35.17 2.74
N ILE A 476 0.54 35.74 1.52
CA ILE A 476 1.45 36.81 1.10
C ILE A 476 1.31 38.04 2.02
N ALA A 477 0.07 38.42 2.37
CA ALA A 477 -0.19 39.55 3.25
C ALA A 477 0.28 39.31 4.69
N LYS A 478 0.07 38.08 5.21
CA LYS A 478 0.46 37.67 6.57
C LYS A 478 1.98 37.57 6.75
N ARG A 479 2.73 37.31 5.66
CA ARG A 479 4.20 37.17 5.64
C ARG A 479 4.76 36.10 6.59
N ASP A 480 3.92 35.14 6.96
CA ASP A 480 4.30 34.01 7.79
C ASP A 480 4.02 32.71 7.02
N MET A 481 5.09 31.96 6.74
CA MET A 481 5.05 30.70 5.99
C MET A 481 4.94 29.48 6.92
N SER A 482 4.69 29.69 8.22
CA SER A 482 4.54 28.62 9.21
C SER A 482 3.37 27.69 8.90
N GLU A 483 3.45 26.47 9.43
CA GLU A 483 2.34 25.48 9.39
C GLU A 483 1.09 26.05 10.05
N GLU A 484 1.20 26.62 11.25
CA GLU A 484 0.09 27.23 11.98
C GLU A 484 -0.63 28.33 11.17
N SER A 485 0.14 29.17 10.47
CA SER A 485 -0.44 30.16 9.58
C SER A 485 -1.18 29.54 8.39
N CYS A 486 -0.67 28.45 7.83
CA CYS A 486 -1.34 27.73 6.75
C CYS A 486 -2.64 27.08 7.25
N ASP A 487 -2.62 26.46 8.44
CA ASP A 487 -3.81 25.85 9.05
C ASP A 487 -4.89 26.89 9.35
N MET A 488 -4.50 28.03 9.92
CA MET A 488 -5.42 29.12 10.24
C MET A 488 -6.08 29.66 8.97
N ILE A 489 -5.31 29.84 7.89
CA ILE A 489 -5.86 30.26 6.60
C ILE A 489 -6.77 29.16 6.04
N LEU A 490 -6.33 27.91 5.99
CA LEU A 490 -7.14 26.82 5.43
C LEU A 490 -8.49 26.68 6.15
N ARG A 491 -8.50 26.76 7.48
CA ARG A 491 -9.70 26.66 8.30
C ARG A 491 -10.74 27.76 8.05
N SER A 492 -10.36 28.93 7.53
CA SER A 492 -11.34 29.99 7.21
C SER A 492 -12.14 29.71 5.93
N TYR A 493 -11.77 28.66 5.18
CA TYR A 493 -12.39 28.25 3.91
C TYR A 493 -13.06 26.86 3.96
N LEU A 494 -13.09 26.21 5.14
CA LEU A 494 -13.72 24.92 5.36
C LEU A 494 -15.16 25.03 5.85
#